data_AF-A0A0M4FY02-F1
#
_entry.id   AF-A0A0M4FY02-F1
#
_cell.length_a   1.000
_cell.length_b   1.000
_cell.length_c   1.000
_cell.angle_alpha   90.00
_cell.angle_beta   90.00
_cell.angle_gamma   90.00
#
_symmetry.space_group_name_H-M   'P 1'
#
loop_
_entity.id
_entity.type
_entity.pdbx_description
1 polymer ?
#
loop_
_entity_poly.entity_id
_entity_poly.type
_entity_poly.pdbx_seq_one_letter_code
_entity_poly.pdbx_strand_id
1 'polypeptide(L)' 'YGCDLLSNGSVRGSRREGYEGQDFISFDLESGRFVAADNVAEITRRRWEQEGTVAERWTNYLKHECPEWLRKYVGY' A
#
# COMPACT_ATOMS: atom_id res chain seq x y z
N TYR A 1 -0.48 -0.38 7.53
CA TYR A 1 -0.17 -1.06 6.26
C TYR A 1 0.18 -2.51 6.56
N GLY A 2 0.01 -3.43 5.62
CA GLY A 2 0.29 -4.85 5.81
C GLY A 2 -0.07 -5.68 4.57
N CYS A 3 0.12 -6.99 4.66
CA CYS A 3 -0.22 -7.91 3.59
C CYS A 3 -0.78 -9.21 4.16
N ASP A 4 -1.65 -9.84 3.39
CA ASP A 4 -2.20 -11.17 3.65
C ASP A 4 -1.62 -12.17 2.66
N LEU A 5 -1.18 -13.33 3.15
CA LEU A 5 -0.87 -14.49 2.32
C LEU A 5 -2.12 -15.36 2.18
N LEU A 6 -2.65 -15.45 0.96
CA LEU A 6 -3.82 -16.26 0.66
C LEU A 6 -3.41 -17.72 0.39
N SER A 7 -4.34 -18.66 0.57
CA SER A 7 -4.10 -20.10 0.40
C SER A 7 -3.66 -20.51 -1.01
N ASN A 8 -4.01 -19.71 -2.03
CA ASN A 8 -3.55 -19.88 -3.41
C ASN A 8 -2.15 -19.31 -3.67
N GLY A 9 -1.44 -18.85 -2.62
CA GLY A 9 -0.10 -18.25 -2.71
C GLY A 9 -0.08 -16.79 -3.15
N SER A 10 -1.23 -16.17 -3.44
CA SER A 10 -1.29 -14.76 -3.79
C SER A 10 -1.16 -13.85 -2.56
N VAL A 11 -0.64 -12.65 -2.77
CA VAL A 11 -0.42 -11.66 -1.71
C VAL A 11 -1.41 -10.51 -1.90
N ARG A 12 -2.17 -10.21 -0.86
CA ARG A 12 -3.02 -9.01 -0.83
C ARG A 12 -2.38 -7.96 0.05
N GLY A 13 -1.76 -6.95 -0.56
CA GLY A 13 -1.20 -5.81 0.16
C GLY A 13 -2.24 -4.72 0.43
N SER A 14 -2.13 -4.06 1.58
CA SER A 14 -2.97 -2.91 1.93
C SER A 14 -2.15 -1.80 2.56
N ARG A 15 -2.41 -0.56 2.12
CA ARG A 15 -1.98 0.65 2.81
C ARG A 15 -3.11 1.65 2.73
N ARG A 16 -3.52 2.15 3.89
CA ARG A 16 -4.49 3.22 4.04
C ARG A 16 -4.04 4.11 5.18
N GLU A 17 -4.10 5.40 4.96
CA GLU A 17 -3.83 6.44 5.93
C GLU A 17 -5.12 7.23 6.12
N GLY A 18 -5.42 7.58 7.38
CA GLY A 18 -6.55 8.43 7.73
C GLY A 18 -6.07 9.73 8.36
N TYR A 19 -6.90 10.77 8.23
CA TYR A 19 -6.71 12.06 8.87
C TYR A 19 -7.99 12.39 9.64
N GLU A 20 -7.87 12.76 10.92
CA GLU A 20 -9.02 12.99 11.82
C GLU A 20 -10.03 11.82 11.90
N GLY A 21 -9.53 10.59 11.77
CA GLY A 21 -10.36 9.39 11.80
C GLY A 21 -11.16 9.12 10.52
N GLN A 22 -11.00 9.96 9.48
CA GLN A 22 -11.56 9.75 8.16
C GLN A 22 -10.51 9.19 7.21
N ASP A 23 -10.96 8.43 6.20
CA ASP A 23 -10.09 7.97 5.12
C ASP A 23 -9.49 9.18 4.40
N PHE A 24 -8.18 9.16 4.17
CA PHE A 24 -7.47 10.25 3.49
C PHE A 24 -6.82 9.78 2.20
N ILE A 25 -5.94 8.78 2.27
CA ILE A 25 -5.29 8.23 1.08
C ILE A 25 -5.03 6.73 1.25
N SER A 26 -5.16 5.97 0.17
CA SER A 26 -4.81 4.56 0.14
C SER A 26 -3.94 4.24 -1.07
N PHE A 27 -3.26 3.09 -1.02
CA PHE A 27 -2.46 2.59 -2.12
C PHE A 27 -3.10 1.35 -2.71
N ASP A 28 -3.38 1.40 -4.01
CA ASP A 28 -3.82 0.25 -4.78
C ASP A 28 -2.61 -0.48 -5.35
N LEU A 29 -2.34 -1.68 -4.82
CA LEU A 29 -1.19 -2.49 -5.21
C LEU A 29 -1.30 -3.01 -6.65
N GLU A 30 -2.52 -3.21 -7.14
CA GLU A 30 -2.76 -3.79 -8.46
C GLU A 30 -2.37 -2.79 -9.55
N SER A 31 -2.85 -1.54 -9.43
CA SER A 31 -2.47 -0.46 -10.35
C SER A 31 -1.14 0.20 -10.01
N GLY A 32 -0.62 0.00 -8.79
CA GLY A 32 0.58 0.69 -8.29
C GLY A 32 0.37 2.19 -8.07
N ARG A 33 -0.87 2.60 -7.80
CA ARG A 33 -1.26 4.01 -7.70
C ARG A 33 -1.89 4.36 -6.36
N PHE A 34 -1.90 5.64 -6.06
CA PHE A 34 -2.58 6.17 -4.88
C PHE A 34 -4.03 6.49 -5.21
N VAL A 35 -4.92 6.22 -4.26
CA VAL A 35 -6.34 6.57 -4.32
C VAL A 35 -6.61 7.58 -3.21
N ALA A 36 -6.90 8.82 -3.61
CA ALA A 36 -7.28 9.90 -2.69
C ALA A 36 -8.75 9.75 -2.29
N ALA A 37 -9.05 10.03 -1.03
CA ALA A 37 -10.42 10.01 -0.51
C ALA A 37 -11.17 11.33 -0.78
N ASP A 38 -10.45 12.45 -0.85
CA ASP A 38 -11.02 13.78 -1.09
C ASP A 38 -10.07 14.73 -1.88
N ASN A 39 -10.52 15.97 -2.09
CA ASN A 39 -9.77 16.99 -2.83
C ASN A 39 -8.50 17.46 -2.11
N VAL A 40 -8.41 17.31 -0.78
CA VAL A 40 -7.21 17.66 -0.01
C VAL A 40 -6.16 16.57 -0.19
N ALA A 41 -6.58 15.31 -0.14
CA ALA A 41 -5.74 14.14 -0.39
C ALA A 41 -5.22 14.08 -1.83
N GLU A 42 -5.95 14.63 -2.80
CA GLU A 42 -5.51 14.77 -4.20
C GLU A 42 -4.16 15.51 -4.33
N ILE A 43 -3.90 16.49 -3.45
CA ILE A 43 -2.63 17.22 -3.44
C ILE A 43 -1.47 16.26 -3.10
N THR A 44 -1.65 15.45 -2.07
CA THR A 44 -0.68 14.43 -1.66
C THR A 44 -0.50 13.35 -2.74
N ARG A 45 -1.62 12.88 -3.33
CA ARG A 45 -1.61 11.89 -4.41
C ARG A 45 -0.73 12.34 -5.57
N ARG A 46 -0.99 13.54 -6.10
CA ARG A 46 -0.23 14.10 -7.23
C ARG A 46 1.26 14.25 -6.92
N ARG A 47 1.59 14.72 -5.71
CA ARG A 47 2.98 14.85 -5.28
C ARG A 47 3.68 13.50 -5.26
N TRP A 48 3.09 12.48 -4.63
CA TRP A 48 3.69 11.15 -4.55
C TRP A 48 3.78 10.45 -5.90
N GLU A 49 2.80 10.63 -6.77
CA GLU A 49 2.84 10.10 -8.14
C GLU A 49 3.87 10.83 -9.01
N GLN A 50 4.07 12.13 -8.82
CA GLN A 50 5.11 12.90 -9.52
C GLN A 50 6.52 12.52 -9.03
N GLU A 51 6.69 12.31 -7.72
CA GLU A 51 7.96 11.86 -7.16
C GLU A 51 8.29 10.41 -7.59
N GLY A 52 7.29 9.56 -7.83
CA GLY A 52 7.38 8.18 -8.34
C GLY A 52 7.97 7.17 -7.34
N THR A 53 9.03 7.56 -6.65
CA THR A 53 9.76 6.78 -5.64
C THR A 53 8.87 6.25 -4.51
N VAL A 54 7.84 7.02 -4.12
CA VAL A 54 6.91 6.60 -3.06
C VAL A 54 6.08 5.40 -3.53
N ALA A 55 5.55 5.42 -4.76
CA ALA A 55 4.77 4.32 -5.30
C ALA A 55 5.61 3.05 -5.48
N GLU A 56 6.86 3.19 -5.95
CA GLU A 56 7.80 2.08 -6.09
C GLU A 56 8.13 1.44 -4.74
N ARG A 57 8.40 2.26 -3.72
CA ARG A 57 8.68 1.78 -2.36
C ARG A 57 7.52 0.95 -1.80
N TRP A 58 6.28 1.43 -1.94
CA TRP A 58 5.12 0.69 -1.44
C TRP A 58 4.84 -0.57 -2.25
N THR A 59 5.08 -0.53 -3.56
CA THR A 59 5.01 -1.72 -4.41
C THR A 59 6.01 -2.77 -3.93
N ASN A 60 7.28 -2.39 -3.71
CA ASN A 60 8.31 -3.31 -3.25
C ASN A 60 7.98 -3.92 -1.88
N TYR A 61 7.60 -3.06 -0.93
CA TYR A 61 7.27 -3.50 0.43
C TYR A 61 6.10 -4.48 0.43
N LEU A 62 5.01 -4.17 -0.28
CA LEU A 62 3.80 -4.99 -0.24
C LEU A 62 3.92 -6.29 -1.06
N LYS A 63 4.70 -6.31 -2.15
CA LYS A 63 4.90 -7.51 -2.98
C LYS A 63 5.98 -8.45 -2.45
N HIS A 64 7.00 -7.93 -1.76
CA HIS A 64 8.20 -8.71 -1.44
C HIS A 64 8.48 -8.70 0.06
N GLU A 65 8.74 -7.54 0.65
CA GLU A 65 9.22 -7.48 2.04
C GLU A 65 8.16 -8.00 3.03
N CYS A 66 6.93 -7.52 2.91
CA CYS A 66 5.85 -7.94 3.80
C CYS A 66 5.59 -9.45 3.79
N PRO A 67 5.40 -10.13 2.62
CA PRO A 67 5.19 -11.58 2.62
C PRO A 67 6.43 -12.37 3.07
N GLU A 68 7.65 -11.88 2.81
CA GLU A 68 8.88 -12.48 3.36
C GLU A 68 8.89 -12.42 4.89
N TRP A 69 8.53 -11.28 5.47
CA TRP A 69 8.42 -11.12 6.91
C TRP A 69 7.34 -12.04 7.50
N LEU A 70 6.18 -12.16 6.83
CA LEU A 70 5.11 -13.04 7.28
C LEU A 70 5.59 -14.51 7.32
N ARG A 71 6.25 -14.99 6.27
CA ARG A 71 6.83 -16.35 6.21
C ARG A 71 7.87 -16.57 7.31
N LYS A 72 8.72 -15.57 7.55
CA LYS A 72 9.80 -15.67 8.54
C LYS A 72 9.30 -15.72 9.98
N TYR A 73 8.33 -14.89 10.34
CA TYR A 73 7.94 -14.69 11.74
C TYR A 73 6.63 -15.36 12.14
N VAL A 74 5.72 -15.64 11.19
CA VAL A 74 4.42 -16.26 11.48
C VAL A 74 4.41 -17.75 11.12
N GLY A 75 5.17 -18.15 10.10
CA GLY A 75 5.17 -19.53 9.60
C GLY A 75 3.91 -19.81 8.79
N TYR A 76 3.95 -19.45 7.51
CA TYR A 76 2.89 -19.68 6.51
C TYR A 76 3.32 -20.76 5.52
#